data_AF-A0A7W0BUQ7-F1
#
_entry.id   AF-A0A7W0BUQ7-F1
#
_cell.length_a   1.000
_cell.length_b   1.000
_cell.length_c   1.000
_cell.angle_alpha   90.00
_cell.angle_beta   90.00
_cell.angle_gamma   90.00
#
_symmetry.space_group_name_H-M   'P 1'
#
loop_
_entity.id
_entity.type
_entity.pdbx_description
1 polymer ?
#
loop_
_entity_poly.entity_id
_entity_poly.type
_entity_poly.pdbx_seq_one_letter_code
_entity_poly.pdbx_strand_id
1 'polypeptide(L)'
;MPLTPLDIHNKEFSKGFRGYDEDEVNEFLDQVIKDYEMVIREKKQLEEKVAELTEKLNYFTNIEETLNKSILIAQEAAEEVKRNAQKEAKLIIKEAEKNADRIISEALAKSRKIALEIEGLKRQSKVFRTRFRMLIEAQLEMLNNDDWNHLLEYEVKEINEEEFEESSQS
;
A
#
# COMPACT_ATOMS: atom_id res chain seq x y z
N MET A 1 62.89 -18.13 -34.51
CA MET A 1 63.28 -18.89 -33.30
C MET A 1 64.78 -19.12 -33.34
N PRO A 2 65.50 -18.92 -32.22
CA PRO A 2 66.85 -19.43 -32.08
C PRO A 2 66.81 -20.95 -31.82
N LEU A 3 67.96 -21.61 -32.00
CA LEU A 3 68.22 -23.06 -32.01
C LEU A 3 67.40 -23.92 -31.02
N THR A 4 67.02 -25.14 -31.43
CA THR A 4 66.48 -26.19 -30.55
C THR A 4 67.59 -27.01 -29.90
N PRO A 5 67.34 -27.74 -28.79
CA PRO A 5 68.33 -28.66 -28.22
C PRO A 5 68.85 -29.68 -29.23
N LEU A 6 67.99 -30.13 -30.16
CA LEU A 6 68.34 -31.03 -31.26
C LEU A 6 69.25 -30.35 -32.30
N ASP A 7 69.03 -29.06 -32.56
CA ASP A 7 69.90 -28.26 -33.45
C ASP A 7 71.29 -28.02 -32.83
N ILE A 8 71.38 -27.95 -31.50
CA ILE A 8 72.65 -27.83 -30.77
C ILE A 8 73.39 -29.18 -30.81
N HIS A 9 72.69 -30.30 -30.59
CA HIS A 9 73.28 -31.64 -30.66
C HIS A 9 73.79 -32.01 -32.07
N ASN A 10 73.05 -31.65 -33.12
CA ASN A 10 73.40 -31.97 -34.50
C ASN A 10 74.36 -30.94 -35.13
N LYS A 11 74.92 -30.03 -34.33
CA LYS A 11 75.77 -28.95 -34.85
C LYS A 11 77.19 -29.46 -35.13
N GLU A 12 77.55 -29.53 -36.40
CA GLU A 12 78.94 -29.78 -36.81
C GLU A 12 79.73 -28.48 -36.94
N PHE A 13 80.98 -28.50 -36.45
CA PHE A 13 81.93 -27.40 -36.54
C PHE A 13 83.06 -27.75 -37.53
N SER A 14 83.53 -26.77 -38.30
CA SER A 14 84.67 -26.95 -39.21
C SER A 14 86.00 -26.94 -38.44
N LYS A 15 86.91 -27.87 -38.79
CA LYS A 15 88.24 -27.96 -38.16
C LYS A 15 89.19 -26.90 -38.74
N GLY A 16 89.95 -26.21 -37.88
CA GLY A 16 90.95 -25.19 -38.25
C GLY A 16 92.32 -25.48 -37.62
N PHE A 17 93.39 -24.90 -38.16
CA PHE A 17 94.79 -25.18 -37.76
C PHE A 17 95.12 -24.85 -36.27
N ARG A 18 94.23 -24.12 -35.58
CA ARG A 18 94.23 -23.87 -34.13
C ARG A 18 92.78 -23.69 -33.65
N GLY A 19 92.13 -24.76 -33.20
CA GLY A 19 90.74 -24.76 -32.71
C GLY A 19 90.64 -25.05 -31.21
N TYR A 20 89.43 -24.96 -30.68
CA TYR A 20 89.10 -25.49 -29.35
C TYR A 20 89.18 -27.03 -29.35
N ASP A 21 89.38 -27.61 -28.18
CA ASP A 21 89.33 -29.06 -28.00
C ASP A 21 87.89 -29.54 -28.25
N GLU A 22 87.74 -30.54 -29.12
CA GLU A 22 86.43 -31.07 -29.51
C GLU A 22 85.73 -31.76 -28.33
N ASP A 23 86.49 -32.43 -27.45
CA ASP A 23 85.93 -33.17 -26.32
C ASP A 23 85.41 -32.20 -25.23
N GLU A 24 86.18 -31.16 -24.90
CA GLU A 24 85.73 -30.11 -23.96
C GLU A 24 84.52 -29.34 -24.48
N VAL A 25 84.49 -29.04 -25.79
CA VAL A 25 83.35 -28.35 -26.41
C VAL A 25 82.10 -29.23 -26.40
N ASN A 26 82.23 -30.53 -26.70
CA ASN A 26 81.10 -31.45 -26.66
C ASN A 26 80.54 -31.62 -25.24
N GLU A 27 81.40 -31.73 -24.23
CA GLU A 27 80.96 -31.82 -22.83
C GLU A 27 80.23 -30.54 -22.37
N PHE A 28 80.69 -29.37 -22.81
CA PHE A 28 79.99 -28.11 -22.57
C PHE A 28 78.65 -28.05 -23.32
N LEU A 29 78.60 -28.47 -24.59
CA LEU A 29 77.36 -28.50 -25.38
C LEU A 29 76.32 -29.44 -24.78
N ASP A 30 76.72 -30.58 -24.22
CA ASP A 30 75.84 -31.50 -23.49
C ASP A 30 75.20 -30.83 -22.26
N GLN A 31 75.98 -30.04 -21.51
CA GLN A 31 75.45 -29.26 -20.39
C GLN A 31 74.49 -28.17 -20.86
N VAL A 32 74.84 -27.45 -21.93
CA VAL A 32 73.97 -26.44 -22.54
C VAL A 32 72.66 -27.05 -23.01
N ILE A 33 72.69 -28.22 -23.67
CA ILE A 33 71.49 -28.95 -24.12
C ILE A 33 70.55 -29.24 -22.95
N LYS A 34 71.08 -29.78 -21.83
CA LYS A 34 70.27 -30.08 -20.63
C LYS A 34 69.63 -28.83 -20.03
N ASP A 35 70.40 -27.75 -19.90
CA ASP A 35 69.90 -26.49 -19.35
C ASP A 35 68.84 -25.88 -20.27
N TYR A 36 69.04 -25.96 -21.60
CA TYR A 36 68.08 -25.47 -22.58
C TYR A 36 66.77 -26.28 -22.58
N GLU A 37 66.84 -27.60 -22.43
CA GLU A 37 65.66 -28.44 -22.26
C GLU A 37 64.89 -28.09 -20.97
N MET A 38 65.61 -27.85 -19.87
CA MET A 38 65.00 -27.45 -18.60
C MET A 38 64.26 -26.11 -18.74
N VAL A 39 64.91 -25.11 -19.36
CA VAL A 39 64.29 -23.79 -19.63
C VAL A 39 63.07 -23.90 -20.54
N ILE A 40 63.13 -24.72 -21.59
CA ILE A 40 61.98 -24.93 -22.49
C ILE A 40 60.81 -25.57 -21.73
N ARG A 41 61.08 -26.56 -20.86
CA ARG A 41 60.05 -27.19 -20.04
C ARG A 41 59.45 -26.20 -19.04
N GLU A 42 60.27 -25.42 -18.35
CA GLU A 42 59.80 -24.41 -17.40
C GLU A 42 58.99 -23.32 -18.09
N LYS A 43 59.46 -22.83 -19.25
CA LYS A 43 58.72 -21.87 -20.07
C LYS A 43 57.32 -22.41 -20.41
N LYS A 44 57.23 -23.67 -20.87
CA LYS A 44 55.94 -24.28 -21.19
C LYS A 44 55.02 -24.36 -19.98
N GLN A 45 55.54 -24.76 -18.81
CA GLN A 45 54.77 -24.81 -17.57
C GLN A 45 54.28 -23.42 -17.13
N LEU A 46 55.12 -22.39 -17.27
CA LEU A 46 54.74 -21.02 -16.98
C LEU A 46 53.68 -20.50 -17.95
N GLU A 47 53.80 -20.79 -19.25
CA GLU A 47 52.81 -20.44 -20.26
C GLU A 47 51.46 -21.09 -19.98
N GLU A 48 51.44 -22.38 -19.62
CA GLU A 48 50.21 -23.09 -19.20
C GLU A 48 49.59 -22.45 -17.96
N LYS A 49 50.40 -22.09 -16.96
CA LYS A 49 49.93 -21.46 -15.72
C LYS A 49 49.41 -20.05 -15.95
N VAL A 50 50.05 -19.27 -16.82
CA VAL A 50 49.56 -17.95 -17.24
C VAL A 50 48.22 -18.07 -17.95
N ALA A 51 48.06 -19.05 -18.84
CA ALA A 51 46.80 -19.30 -19.52
C ALA A 51 45.67 -19.62 -18.52
N GLU A 52 45.92 -20.53 -17.56
CA GLU A 52 44.96 -20.89 -16.52
C GLU A 52 44.57 -19.70 -15.63
N LEU A 53 45.57 -18.91 -15.19
CA LEU A 53 45.31 -17.72 -14.36
C LEU A 53 44.54 -16.65 -15.13
N THR A 54 44.83 -16.48 -16.42
CA THR A 54 44.12 -15.52 -17.28
C THR A 54 42.66 -15.93 -17.46
N GLU A 55 42.38 -17.21 -17.64
CA GLU A 55 41.01 -17.73 -17.72
C GLU A 55 40.23 -17.48 -16.42
N LYS A 56 40.84 -17.79 -15.27
CA LYS A 56 40.24 -17.51 -13.96
C LYS A 56 39.98 -16.02 -13.74
N LEU A 57 40.92 -15.16 -14.14
CA LEU A 57 40.75 -13.71 -14.04
C LEU A 57 39.55 -13.25 -14.86
N ASN A 58 39.44 -13.69 -16.12
CA ASN A 58 38.31 -13.36 -16.97
C ASN A 58 36.97 -13.85 -16.38
N TYR A 59 36.96 -15.04 -15.79
CA TYR A 59 35.78 -15.56 -15.08
C TYR A 59 35.38 -14.65 -13.91
N PHE A 60 36.32 -14.24 -13.06
CA PHE A 60 36.04 -13.34 -11.95
C PHE A 60 35.60 -11.95 -12.40
N THR A 61 36.21 -11.39 -13.45
CA THR A 61 35.79 -10.10 -14.02
C THR A 61 34.34 -10.17 -14.52
N ASN A 62 33.96 -11.23 -15.22
CA ASN A 62 32.58 -11.41 -15.68
C ASN A 62 31.57 -11.55 -14.53
N ILE A 63 31.96 -12.23 -13.44
CA ILE A 63 31.13 -12.31 -12.23
C ILE A 63 30.99 -10.94 -11.59
N GLU A 64 32.09 -10.19 -11.45
CA GLU A 64 32.06 -8.85 -10.86
C GLU A 64 31.15 -7.91 -11.66
N GLU A 65 31.25 -7.91 -12.99
CA GLU A 65 30.36 -7.13 -13.85
C GLU A 65 28.89 -7.53 -13.69
N THR A 66 28.62 -8.84 -13.64
CA THR A 66 27.26 -9.36 -13.48
C THR A 66 26.70 -8.98 -12.11
N LEU A 67 27.49 -9.13 -11.06
CA LEU A 67 27.11 -8.77 -9.69
C LEU A 67 26.84 -7.27 -9.57
N ASN A 68 27.70 -6.42 -10.13
CA ASN A 68 27.50 -4.97 -10.14
C ASN A 68 26.20 -4.59 -10.87
N LYS A 69 25.91 -5.21 -12.02
CA LYS A 69 24.64 -5.02 -12.73
C LYS A 69 23.44 -5.47 -11.89
N SER A 70 23.52 -6.62 -11.24
CA SER A 70 22.45 -7.12 -10.38
C SER A 70 22.20 -6.20 -9.18
N ILE A 71 23.25 -5.66 -8.55
CA ILE A 71 23.13 -4.71 -7.45
C ILE A 71 22.43 -3.43 -7.92
N LEU A 72 22.81 -2.91 -9.09
CA LEU A 72 22.18 -1.72 -9.66
C LEU A 72 20.68 -1.94 -9.90
N ILE A 73 20.31 -3.05 -10.54
CA ILE A 73 18.90 -3.41 -10.80
C ILE A 73 18.13 -3.56 -9.48
N ALA A 74 18.72 -4.20 -8.47
CA ALA A 74 18.09 -4.35 -7.17
C ALA A 74 17.86 -2.99 -6.48
N GLN A 75 18.81 -2.06 -6.58
CA GLN A 75 18.66 -0.69 -6.07
C GLN A 75 17.57 0.09 -6.79
N GLU A 76 17.53 0.02 -8.13
CA GLU A 76 16.49 0.67 -8.93
C GLU A 76 15.10 0.13 -8.60
N ALA A 77 14.96 -1.19 -8.49
CA ALA A 77 13.70 -1.82 -8.10
C ALA A 77 13.27 -1.42 -6.68
N ALA A 78 14.21 -1.34 -5.73
CA ALA A 78 13.91 -0.91 -4.37
C ALA A 78 13.44 0.55 -4.31
N GLU A 79 14.11 1.46 -5.03
CA GLU A 79 13.70 2.86 -5.10
C GLU A 79 12.37 3.03 -5.85
N GLU A 80 12.10 2.23 -6.87
CA GLU A 80 10.80 2.24 -7.55
C GLU A 80 9.67 1.81 -6.61
N VAL A 81 9.84 0.72 -5.87
CA VAL A 81 8.85 0.23 -4.88
C VAL A 81 8.61 1.31 -3.82
N LYS A 82 9.66 1.91 -3.28
CA LYS A 82 9.57 3.00 -2.29
C LYS A 82 8.82 4.22 -2.84
N ARG A 83 9.13 4.64 -4.06
CA ARG A 83 8.46 5.77 -4.73
C ARG A 83 6.98 5.48 -4.96
N ASN A 84 6.64 4.27 -5.38
CA ASN A 84 5.25 3.87 -5.62
C ASN A 84 4.47 3.80 -4.30
N ALA A 85 5.02 3.18 -3.26
CA ALA A 85 4.43 3.14 -1.93
C ALA A 85 4.21 4.56 -1.36
N GLN A 86 5.14 5.48 -1.54
CA GLN A 86 4.98 6.88 -1.12
C GLN A 86 3.86 7.61 -1.86
N LYS A 87 3.71 7.37 -3.17
CA LYS A 87 2.61 7.95 -3.95
C LYS A 87 1.26 7.40 -3.49
N GLU A 88 1.18 6.08 -3.33
CA GLU A 88 -0.04 5.41 -2.89
C GLU A 88 -0.44 5.85 -1.47
N ALA A 89 0.50 5.92 -0.53
CA ALA A 89 0.25 6.44 0.80
C ALA A 89 -0.32 7.87 0.78
N LYS A 90 0.23 8.76 -0.06
CA LYS A 90 -0.30 10.12 -0.22
C LYS A 90 -1.72 10.14 -0.78
N LEU A 91 -2.03 9.25 -1.73
CA LEU A 91 -3.38 9.13 -2.28
C LEU A 91 -4.37 8.64 -1.23
N ILE A 92 -4.00 7.61 -0.46
CA ILE A 92 -4.82 7.07 0.64
C ILE A 92 -5.12 8.16 1.67
N ILE A 93 -4.11 8.92 2.09
CA ILE A 93 -4.30 10.03 3.05
C ILE A 93 -5.28 11.06 2.48
N LYS A 94 -5.07 11.50 1.24
CA LYS A 94 -5.93 12.50 0.60
C LYS A 94 -7.38 12.03 0.43
N GLU A 95 -7.57 10.75 0.12
CA GLU A 95 -8.90 10.15 -0.01
C GLU A 95 -9.59 10.00 1.35
N ALA A 96 -8.84 9.59 2.38
CA ALA A 96 -9.33 9.52 3.75
C ALA A 96 -9.74 10.88 4.28
N GLU A 97 -8.94 11.93 4.05
CA GLU A 97 -9.27 13.32 4.40
C GLU A 97 -10.57 13.77 3.73
N LYS A 98 -10.69 13.57 2.41
CA LYS A 98 -11.91 13.92 1.66
C LYS A 98 -13.14 13.16 2.17
N ASN A 99 -13.00 11.88 2.52
CA ASN A 99 -14.11 11.10 3.05
C ASN A 99 -14.50 11.56 4.47
N ALA A 100 -13.52 11.90 5.32
CA ALA A 100 -13.77 12.46 6.64
C ALA A 100 -14.53 13.80 6.53
N ASP A 101 -14.10 14.70 5.67
CA ASP A 101 -14.77 15.99 5.42
C ASP A 101 -16.21 15.80 4.94
N ARG A 102 -16.44 14.80 4.07
CA ARG A 102 -17.78 14.45 3.60
C ARG A 102 -18.66 13.95 4.76
N ILE A 103 -18.15 13.02 5.57
CA ILE A 103 -18.88 12.47 6.73
C ILE A 103 -19.25 13.59 7.71
N ILE A 104 -18.30 14.47 8.04
CA ILE A 104 -18.54 15.61 8.92
C ILE A 104 -19.60 16.54 8.34
N SER A 105 -19.49 16.86 7.05
CA SER A 105 -20.45 17.74 6.37
C SER A 105 -21.87 17.15 6.37
N GLU A 106 -22.00 15.86 6.08
CA GLU A 106 -23.28 15.14 6.13
C GLU A 106 -23.86 15.09 7.55
N ALA A 107 -23.02 14.83 8.56
CA ALA A 107 -23.43 14.82 9.96
C ALA A 107 -23.91 16.20 10.42
N LEU A 108 -23.18 17.26 10.08
CA LEU A 108 -23.57 18.64 10.39
C LEU A 108 -24.88 19.03 9.69
N ALA A 109 -25.07 18.63 8.43
CA ALA A 109 -26.32 18.88 7.71
C ALA A 109 -27.51 18.19 8.38
N LYS A 110 -27.36 16.90 8.76
CA LYS A 110 -28.40 16.16 9.50
C LYS A 110 -28.68 16.80 10.86
N SER A 111 -27.64 17.19 11.60
CA SER A 111 -27.79 17.85 12.90
C SER A 111 -28.58 19.16 12.78
N ARG A 112 -28.29 19.99 11.75
CA ARG A 112 -29.05 21.22 11.50
C ARG A 112 -30.51 20.93 11.16
N LYS A 113 -30.77 19.91 10.32
CA LYS A 113 -32.13 19.50 9.97
C LYS A 113 -32.92 19.08 11.21
N ILE A 114 -32.34 18.23 12.06
CA ILE A 114 -32.98 17.78 13.31
C ILE A 114 -33.24 18.97 14.24
N ALA A 115 -32.30 19.91 14.36
CA ALA A 115 -32.50 21.11 15.19
C ALA A 115 -33.70 21.95 14.72
N LEU A 116 -33.85 22.14 13.40
CA LEU A 116 -35.00 22.84 12.83
C LEU A 116 -36.33 22.08 13.05
N GLU A 117 -36.31 20.75 12.92
CA GLU A 117 -37.49 19.90 13.20
C GLU A 117 -37.91 20.00 14.67
N ILE A 118 -36.95 19.98 15.61
CA ILE A 118 -37.20 20.17 17.05
C ILE A 118 -37.83 21.54 17.32
N GLU A 119 -37.32 22.60 16.70
CA GLU A 119 -37.88 23.94 16.86
C GLU A 119 -39.32 24.03 16.31
N GLY A 120 -39.56 23.41 15.15
CA GLY A 120 -40.89 23.28 14.56
C GLY A 120 -41.88 22.55 15.46
N LEU A 121 -41.50 21.39 15.99
CA LEU A 121 -42.31 20.62 16.94
C LEU A 121 -42.60 21.42 18.21
N LYS A 122 -41.59 22.10 18.77
CA LYS A 122 -41.78 22.95 19.96
C LYS A 122 -42.79 24.07 19.72
N ARG A 123 -42.77 24.68 18.52
CA ARG A 123 -43.78 25.68 18.12
C ARG A 123 -45.17 25.05 18.01
N GLN A 124 -45.29 23.89 17.37
CA GLN A 124 -46.55 23.16 17.27
C GLN A 124 -47.11 22.78 18.64
N SER A 125 -46.30 22.25 19.55
CA SER A 125 -46.71 21.93 20.92
C SER A 125 -47.20 23.16 21.68
N LYS A 126 -46.54 24.32 21.52
CA LYS A 126 -47.02 25.58 22.13
C LYS A 126 -48.39 25.98 21.59
N VAL A 127 -48.58 25.94 20.27
CA VAL A 127 -49.86 26.27 19.63
C VAL A 127 -50.96 25.31 20.07
N PHE A 128 -50.67 24.01 20.07
CA PHE A 128 -51.60 22.99 20.54
C PHE A 128 -52.00 23.23 22.00
N ARG A 129 -51.02 23.49 22.88
CA ARG A 129 -51.28 23.79 24.30
C ARG A 129 -52.21 25.00 24.46
N THR A 130 -51.98 26.07 23.71
CA THR A 130 -52.83 27.27 23.76
C THR A 130 -54.25 26.96 23.27
N ARG A 131 -54.38 26.25 22.14
CA ARG A 131 -55.70 25.85 21.60
C ARG A 131 -56.47 24.95 22.55
N PHE A 132 -55.78 23.97 23.12
CA PHE A 132 -56.38 23.04 24.08
C PHE A 132 -56.85 23.77 25.34
N ARG A 133 -56.05 24.70 25.86
CA ARG A 133 -56.44 25.54 27.00
C ARG A 133 -57.70 26.34 26.70
N MET A 134 -57.75 27.05 25.57
CA MET A 134 -58.94 27.84 25.18
C MET A 134 -60.19 26.96 25.05
N LEU A 135 -60.04 25.74 24.52
CA LEU A 135 -61.15 24.79 24.43
C LEU A 135 -61.66 24.39 25.81
N ILE A 136 -60.77 24.04 26.75
CA ILE A 136 -61.16 23.69 28.11
C ILE A 136 -61.77 24.88 28.85
N GLU A 137 -61.21 26.08 28.71
CA GLU A 137 -61.76 27.31 29.30
C GLU A 137 -63.19 27.57 28.79
N ALA A 138 -63.44 27.44 27.47
CA ALA A 138 -64.77 27.59 26.90
C ALA A 138 -65.77 26.51 27.39
N GLN A 139 -65.32 25.25 27.54
CA GLN A 139 -66.16 24.19 28.08
C GLN A 139 -66.48 24.41 29.56
N LEU A 140 -65.53 24.92 30.35
CA LEU A 140 -65.75 25.29 31.75
C LEU A 140 -66.71 26.49 31.87
N GLU A 141 -66.58 27.50 31.01
CA GLU A 141 -67.49 28.63 30.96
C GLU A 141 -68.93 28.18 30.64
N MET A 142 -69.11 27.25 29.70
CA MET A 142 -70.41 26.67 29.39
C MET A 142 -71.02 25.90 30.58
N LEU A 143 -70.21 25.21 31.37
CA LEU A 143 -70.68 24.50 32.57
C LEU A 143 -70.98 25.44 33.75
N ASN A 144 -70.23 26.54 33.87
CA ASN A 144 -70.41 27.54 34.91
C ASN A 144 -71.54 28.52 34.61
N ASN A 145 -72.05 28.56 33.37
CA ASN A 145 -73.23 29.34 33.05
C ASN A 145 -74.47 28.71 33.72
N ASP A 146 -75.29 29.52 34.36
CA ASP A 146 -76.49 29.09 35.12
C ASP A 146 -77.56 28.39 34.26
N ASP A 147 -77.33 28.26 32.94
CA ASP A 147 -78.16 27.50 32.01
C ASP A 147 -78.37 26.04 32.46
N TRP A 148 -77.36 25.41 33.09
CA TRP A 148 -77.50 24.05 33.61
C TRP A 148 -78.38 23.98 34.86
N ASN A 149 -78.33 25.01 35.71
CA ASN A 149 -79.21 25.11 36.89
C ASN A 149 -80.67 25.24 36.43
N HIS A 150 -80.95 26.03 35.40
CA HIS A 150 -82.28 26.15 34.80
C HIS A 150 -82.74 24.90 34.05
N LEU A 151 -81.84 24.16 33.40
CA LEU A 151 -82.19 22.93 32.67
C LEU A 151 -82.61 21.78 33.61
N LEU A 152 -82.09 21.77 34.84
CA LEU A 152 -82.38 20.77 35.87
C LEU A 152 -83.60 21.13 36.74
N GLU A 153 -84.10 22.37 36.66
CA GLU A 153 -85.29 22.85 37.38
C GLU A 153 -86.63 22.46 36.72
N TYR A 154 -86.64 21.60 35.71
CA TYR A 154 -87.90 21.11 35.12
C TYR A 154 -88.64 20.20 36.13
N GLU A 155 -89.58 20.79 36.87
CA GLU A 155 -90.56 20.07 37.68
C GLU A 155 -91.30 19.06 36.81
N VAL A 156 -91.26 17.79 37.22
CA VAL A 156 -92.15 16.75 36.71
C VAL A 156 -93.56 17.16 37.09
N LYS A 157 -94.34 17.68 36.14
CA LYS A 157 -95.79 17.82 36.33
C LYS A 157 -96.36 16.42 36.53
N GLU A 158 -96.81 16.12 37.75
CA GLU A 158 -97.71 15.00 38.01
C GLU A 158 -98.91 15.13 37.06
N ILE A 159 -99.09 14.12 36.22
CA ILE A 159 -100.30 14.00 35.41
C ILE A 159 -101.39 13.53 36.37
N ASN A 160 -102.28 14.44 36.77
CA ASN A 160 -103.48 14.09 37.53
C ASN A 160 -104.48 13.33 36.63
N GLU A 161 -104.95 12.18 37.11
CA GLU A 161 -105.83 11.21 36.43
C GLU A 161 -107.31 11.64 36.28
N GLU A 162 -107.67 12.92 36.39
CA GLU A 162 -109.09 13.34 36.48
C GLU A 162 -109.79 13.70 35.14
N GLU A 163 -109.13 13.65 33.98
CA GLU A 163 -109.78 13.98 32.68
C GLU A 163 -110.44 12.78 31.95
N PHE A 164 -110.51 11.59 32.56
CA PHE A 164 -111.01 10.39 31.87
C PHE A 164 -112.51 10.06 32.05
N GLU A 165 -113.29 10.80 32.87
CA GLU A 165 -114.71 10.43 33.14
C GLU A 165 -115.80 11.25 32.41
N GLU A 166 -115.52 12.42 31.81
CA GLU A 166 -116.60 13.25 31.23
C GLU A 166 -116.92 13.02 29.75
N SER A 167 -116.16 12.20 29.00
CA SER A 167 -116.46 11.93 27.58
C SER A 167 -117.27 10.65 27.32
N SER A 168 -117.70 9.94 28.37
CA SER A 168 -118.53 8.72 28.24
C SER A 168 -120.06 8.98 28.26
N GLN A 169 -120.52 10.24 28.28
CA GLN A 169 -121.95 10.56 28.16
C GLN A 169 -122.21 11.80 27.29
N SER A 170 -122.21 11.63 25.97
CA SER A 170 -123.04 12.39 25.01
C SER A 170 -123.05 11.71 23.65
#